data_AF-W0ADH9-F1
#
_entry.id   AF-W0ADH9-F1
#
_cell.length_a   1.000
_cell.length_b   1.000
_cell.length_c   1.000
_cell.angle_alpha   90.00
_cell.angle_beta   90.00
_cell.angle_gamma   90.00
#
_symmetry.space_group_name_H-M   'P 1'
#
loop_
_entity.id
_entity.type
_entity.pdbx_description
1 polymer ?
#
loop_
_entity_poly.entity_id
_entity_poly.type
_entity_poly.pdbx_seq_one_letter_code
_entity_poly.pdbx_strand_id
1 'polypeptide(L)'
;MEDIDWDHLPPTTAPSVPVSVRGFSDPDVARRLGEAVGEAVMTAGSFFDLSTLEGVTVGVDYDDVLASIDQGMEGLKPLSRTDNAEVQGAAKTCQVLRDGKVLSHIALNAGPVYALIEGEDAKPDDLRLAVGIIAHECGHVEINARMEALVPDARLGSKIDDFERAVLFQIADIVWDEYAVCRLTHRLSPRQNEQHAETIVTAVPGARARANAAIRAFRHHGNDYRVIGEAGAELCQPLKLAAYLLGGMDAAGLSWTDFPEARAAIESEGYAPLVDRMHAICGALWDDQDKWSPDKDVLAPLIDIGRDAFRDGGIVFVKDPFGAWRIHVPLTPQTMPE
;
A
#
# COMPACT_ATOMS: atom_id res chain seq x y z
N MET A 1 -2.61 23.04 0.90
CA MET A 1 -2.23 23.46 2.28
C MET A 1 -2.75 24.85 2.66
N GLU A 2 -3.11 25.72 1.70
CA GLU A 2 -3.55 27.11 2.00
C GLU A 2 -4.88 27.19 2.78
N ASP A 3 -5.72 26.15 2.73
CA ASP A 3 -7.00 26.09 3.46
C ASP A 3 -6.91 25.46 4.87
N ILE A 4 -5.71 25.16 5.37
CA ILE A 4 -5.51 24.61 6.71
C ILE A 4 -5.27 25.78 7.69
N ASP A 5 -6.10 25.85 8.73
CA ASP A 5 -5.88 26.76 9.87
C ASP A 5 -4.80 26.18 10.79
N TRP A 6 -3.53 26.43 10.43
CA TRP A 6 -2.37 25.94 11.16
C TRP A 6 -2.27 26.46 12.60
N ASP A 7 -2.94 27.57 12.92
CA ASP A 7 -2.93 28.16 14.25
C ASP A 7 -3.92 27.49 15.21
N HIS A 8 -4.88 26.71 14.69
CA HIS A 8 -5.97 26.09 15.47
C HIS A 8 -6.20 24.62 15.12
N LEU A 9 -5.11 23.86 14.95
CA LEU A 9 -5.21 22.42 14.76
C LEU A 9 -5.81 21.70 15.99
N PRO A 10 -6.58 20.62 15.78
CA PRO A 10 -6.98 19.74 16.88
C PRO A 10 -5.78 19.25 17.68
N PRO A 11 -5.95 18.89 18.97
CA PRO A 11 -4.90 18.24 19.73
C PRO A 11 -4.43 16.97 19.03
N THR A 12 -3.11 16.78 18.98
CA THR A 12 -2.51 15.60 18.38
C THR A 12 -2.86 14.33 19.16
N THR A 13 -3.19 13.26 18.45
CA THR A 13 -3.35 11.91 18.99
C THR A 13 -2.03 11.14 19.03
N ALA A 14 -0.98 11.67 18.39
CA ALA A 14 0.32 11.00 18.30
C ALA A 14 0.94 10.85 19.69
N PRO A 15 1.31 9.62 20.10
CA PRO A 15 2.08 9.42 21.32
C PRO A 15 3.51 9.93 21.16
N SER A 16 4.14 10.27 22.28
CA SER A 16 5.58 10.56 22.31
C SER A 16 6.36 9.26 22.08
N VAL A 17 6.69 8.98 20.83
CA VAL A 17 7.38 7.76 20.39
C VAL A 17 8.83 8.03 19.99
N PRO A 18 9.72 7.03 20.07
CA PRO A 18 11.08 7.18 19.59
C PRO A 18 11.14 7.36 18.06
N VAL A 19 11.98 8.29 17.61
CA VAL A 19 12.43 8.41 16.22
C VAL A 19 13.90 7.97 16.15
N SER A 20 14.18 6.84 15.51
CA SER A 20 15.54 6.31 15.31
C SER A 20 16.06 6.74 13.94
N VAL A 21 17.23 7.36 13.90
CA VAL A 21 17.88 7.76 12.64
C VAL A 21 19.21 7.04 12.48
N ARG A 22 19.43 6.40 11.33
CA ARG A 22 20.57 5.49 11.10
C ARG A 22 21.29 5.76 9.78
N GLY A 23 22.56 5.37 9.72
CA GLY A 23 23.37 5.44 8.50
C GLY A 23 24.01 6.79 8.19
N PHE A 24 23.89 7.78 9.09
CA PHE A 24 24.56 9.07 8.96
C PHE A 24 25.91 9.09 9.69
N SER A 25 26.93 9.64 9.03
CA SER A 25 28.26 9.84 9.64
C SER A 25 28.32 11.04 10.58
N ASP A 26 27.45 12.03 10.36
CA ASP A 26 27.31 13.23 11.19
C ASP A 26 26.13 13.08 12.17
N PRO A 27 26.39 12.99 13.48
CA PRO A 27 25.34 12.88 14.49
C PRO A 27 24.39 14.09 14.55
N ASP A 28 24.85 15.29 14.19
CA ASP A 28 24.00 16.48 14.20
C ASP A 28 22.98 16.45 13.06
N VAL A 29 23.36 15.93 11.89
CA VAL A 29 22.43 15.70 10.78
C VAL A 29 21.38 14.67 11.17
N ALA A 30 21.80 13.55 11.77
CA ALA A 30 20.88 12.50 12.23
C ALA A 30 19.88 13.04 13.25
N ARG A 31 20.35 13.83 14.23
CA ARG A 31 19.52 14.45 15.26
C ARG A 31 18.50 15.41 14.65
N ARG A 32 18.94 16.34 13.79
CA ARG A 32 18.05 17.31 13.13
C ARG A 32 16.98 16.63 12.29
N LEU A 33 17.35 15.57 11.56
CA LEU A 33 16.38 14.82 10.75
C LEU A 33 15.36 14.11 11.65
N GLY A 34 15.81 13.50 12.74
CA GLY A 34 14.94 12.84 13.71
C GLY A 34 13.96 13.80 14.38
N GLU A 35 14.43 14.99 14.76
CA GLU A 35 13.61 16.08 15.29
C GLU A 35 12.55 16.52 14.26
N ALA A 36 12.96 16.82 13.02
CA ALA A 36 12.06 17.28 11.98
C ALA A 36 11.00 16.23 11.58
N VAL A 37 11.38 14.95 11.48
CA VAL A 37 10.44 13.85 11.24
C VAL A 37 9.49 13.68 12.42
N GLY A 38 10.01 13.76 13.66
CA GLY A 38 9.18 13.72 14.87
C GLY A 38 8.15 14.84 14.90
N GLU A 39 8.55 16.09 14.61
CA GLU A 39 7.66 17.23 14.53
C GLU A 39 6.58 17.06 13.44
N ALA A 40 6.97 16.56 12.26
CA ALA A 40 6.03 16.28 11.17
C ALA A 40 4.98 15.22 11.57
N VAL A 41 5.40 14.13 12.23
CA VAL A 41 4.50 13.07 12.74
C VAL A 41 3.58 13.60 13.84
N MET A 42 4.12 14.37 14.79
CA MET A 42 3.32 14.99 15.84
C MET A 42 2.26 15.94 15.27
N THR A 43 2.62 16.69 14.22
CA THR A 43 1.69 17.55 13.48
C THR A 43 0.64 16.73 12.73
N ALA A 44 1.04 15.64 12.07
CA ALA A 44 0.13 14.73 11.37
C ALA A 44 -0.90 14.09 12.32
N GLY A 45 -0.57 13.88 13.59
CA GLY A 45 -1.50 13.37 14.60
C GLY A 45 -2.68 14.30 14.94
N SER A 46 -2.67 15.55 14.44
CA SER A 46 -3.83 16.45 14.48
C SER A 46 -4.81 16.22 13.32
N PHE A 47 -4.42 15.44 12.32
CA PHE A 47 -5.23 15.09 11.14
C PHE A 47 -5.67 13.64 11.11
N PHE A 48 -4.87 12.74 11.73
CA PHE A 48 -5.08 11.29 11.73
C PHE A 48 -5.07 10.75 13.16
N ASP A 49 -5.73 9.62 13.39
CA ASP A 49 -5.59 8.88 14.66
C ASP A 49 -4.29 8.06 14.67
N LEU A 50 -3.28 8.60 15.35
CA LEU A 50 -1.96 8.01 15.53
C LEU A 50 -1.78 7.36 16.90
N SER A 51 -2.85 7.13 17.65
CA SER A 51 -2.79 6.59 19.02
C SER A 51 -2.14 5.19 19.11
N THR A 52 -2.08 4.46 18.00
CA THR A 52 -1.44 3.14 17.87
C THR A 52 -0.02 3.21 17.29
N LEU A 53 0.57 4.39 17.12
CA LEU A 53 1.97 4.51 16.68
C LEU A 53 2.92 4.07 17.79
N GLU A 54 3.89 3.23 17.45
CA GLU A 54 4.93 2.72 18.37
C GLU A 54 6.28 3.43 18.20
N GLY A 55 6.62 3.82 16.96
CA GLY A 55 7.92 4.38 16.65
C GLY A 55 8.11 4.67 15.17
N VAL A 56 9.18 5.39 14.88
CA VAL A 56 9.62 5.72 13.52
C VAL A 56 11.10 5.37 13.39
N THR A 57 11.48 4.72 12.30
CA THR A 57 12.88 4.48 11.93
C THR A 57 13.18 5.08 10.56
N VAL A 58 14.20 5.92 10.49
CA VAL A 58 14.70 6.57 9.27
C VAL A 58 16.12 6.11 9.01
N GLY A 59 16.45 5.76 7.78
CA GLY A 59 17.81 5.35 7.46
C GLY A 59 18.23 5.56 6.01
N VAL A 60 19.54 5.74 5.83
CA VAL A 60 20.17 5.85 4.51
C VAL A 60 20.11 4.53 3.75
N ASP A 61 20.32 3.42 4.45
CA ASP A 61 20.10 2.07 3.91
C ASP A 61 18.68 1.63 4.28
N TYR A 62 17.76 1.74 3.33
CA TYR A 62 16.35 1.45 3.58
C TYR A 62 16.07 -0.06 3.75
N ASP A 63 16.86 -0.92 3.10
CA ASP A 63 16.70 -2.37 3.25
C ASP A 63 17.15 -2.82 4.65
N ASP A 64 18.23 -2.22 5.19
CA ASP A 64 18.64 -2.42 6.59
C ASP A 64 17.56 -1.93 7.58
N VAL A 65 16.97 -0.75 7.32
CA VAL A 65 15.86 -0.23 8.15
C VAL A 65 14.72 -1.24 8.22
N LEU A 66 14.23 -1.70 7.07
CA LEU A 66 13.12 -2.67 7.00
C LEU A 66 13.47 -3.99 7.69
N ALA A 67 14.69 -4.52 7.48
CA ALA A 67 15.13 -5.76 8.08
C ALA A 67 15.30 -5.66 9.61
N SER A 68 15.54 -4.45 10.13
CA SER A 68 15.79 -4.23 11.56
C SER A 68 14.54 -4.09 12.42
N ILE A 69 13.36 -3.95 11.81
CA ILE A 69 12.12 -3.76 12.56
C ILE A 69 11.66 -5.09 13.15
N ASP A 70 11.63 -5.15 14.48
CA ASP A 70 11.05 -6.27 15.21
C ASP A 70 9.52 -6.16 15.24
N GLN A 71 8.85 -7.04 14.52
CA GLN A 71 7.38 -7.12 14.51
C GLN A 71 6.79 -7.77 15.76
N GLY A 72 7.61 -8.25 16.71
CA GLY A 72 7.14 -8.85 17.96
C GLY A 72 6.50 -10.22 17.79
N MET A 73 6.77 -10.89 16.66
CA MET A 73 6.25 -12.21 16.32
C MET A 73 7.35 -13.11 15.75
N GLU A 74 7.46 -14.32 16.28
CA GLU A 74 8.40 -15.31 15.79
C GLU A 74 7.98 -15.88 14.42
N GLY A 75 8.98 -16.14 13.57
CA GLY A 75 8.78 -16.83 12.29
C GLY A 75 8.29 -15.96 11.14
N LEU A 76 8.15 -14.63 11.34
CA LEU A 76 7.91 -13.69 10.25
C LEU A 76 9.17 -13.53 9.39
N LYS A 77 8.95 -13.35 8.09
CA LYS A 77 10.02 -12.93 7.18
C LYS A 77 10.35 -11.45 7.44
N PRO A 78 11.62 -11.04 7.28
CA PRO A 78 11.96 -9.63 7.30
C PRO A 78 11.11 -8.84 6.29
N LEU A 79 10.76 -7.61 6.66
CA LEU A 79 10.07 -6.69 5.76
C LEU A 79 10.96 -6.38 4.55
N SER A 80 10.32 -6.19 3.40
CA SER A 80 10.99 -5.79 2.16
C SER A 80 10.15 -4.75 1.43
N ARG A 81 10.79 -4.02 0.52
CA ARG A 81 10.13 -3.03 -0.35
C ARG A 81 9.84 -3.61 -1.74
N THR A 82 8.92 -2.97 -2.44
CA THR A 82 8.86 -3.09 -3.89
C THR A 82 10.10 -2.43 -4.48
N ASP A 83 10.87 -3.18 -5.25
CA ASP A 83 12.09 -2.72 -5.91
C ASP A 83 12.15 -3.28 -7.33
N ASN A 84 11.43 -2.64 -8.24
CA ASN A 84 11.52 -2.91 -9.67
C ASN A 84 11.82 -1.62 -10.43
N ALA A 85 12.01 -1.72 -11.75
CA ALA A 85 12.43 -0.60 -12.58
C ALA A 85 11.35 0.50 -12.64
N GLU A 86 10.09 0.14 -12.38
CA GLU A 86 8.92 0.99 -12.53
C GLU A 86 8.44 1.61 -11.20
N VAL A 87 8.69 0.95 -10.07
CA VAL A 87 8.21 1.35 -8.72
C VAL A 87 9.26 1.03 -7.67
N GLN A 88 9.69 2.06 -6.93
CA GLN A 88 10.57 1.93 -5.77
C GLN A 88 9.87 2.40 -4.51
N GLY A 89 9.70 1.49 -3.54
CA GLY A 89 9.18 1.85 -2.22
C GLY A 89 10.21 2.67 -1.45
N ALA A 90 9.80 3.81 -0.90
CA ALA A 90 10.64 4.70 -0.10
C ALA A 90 10.21 4.82 1.37
N ALA A 91 9.05 4.26 1.70
CA ALA A 91 8.47 4.26 3.03
C ALA A 91 7.55 3.05 3.20
N LYS A 92 7.32 2.65 4.46
CA LYS A 92 6.41 1.57 4.81
C LYS A 92 5.96 1.68 6.27
N THR A 93 4.67 1.58 6.49
CA THR A 93 4.09 1.36 7.81
C THR A 93 3.80 -0.11 7.99
N CYS A 94 4.20 -0.67 9.13
CA CYS A 94 4.02 -2.08 9.43
C CYS A 94 3.43 -2.29 10.82
N GLN A 95 2.63 -3.35 10.96
CA GLN A 95 2.10 -3.75 12.26
C GLN A 95 3.18 -4.44 13.09
N VAL A 96 3.23 -4.09 14.38
CA VAL A 96 4.13 -4.66 15.39
C VAL A 96 3.34 -5.04 16.64
N LEU A 97 3.75 -6.12 17.32
CA LEU A 97 3.17 -6.54 18.59
C LEU A 97 4.04 -6.07 19.75
N ARG A 98 3.45 -5.32 20.68
CA ARG A 98 4.09 -4.91 21.96
C ARG A 98 3.13 -5.16 23.11
N ASP A 99 3.56 -5.91 24.11
CA ASP A 99 2.77 -6.19 25.32
C ASP A 99 1.34 -6.68 25.02
N GLY A 100 1.19 -7.51 23.97
CA GLY A 100 -0.11 -8.05 23.53
C GLY A 100 -1.02 -7.06 22.78
N LYS A 101 -0.52 -5.86 22.44
CA LYS A 101 -1.24 -4.87 21.62
C LYS A 101 -0.59 -4.75 20.26
N VAL A 102 -1.42 -4.73 19.22
CA VAL A 102 -0.98 -4.44 17.86
C VAL A 102 -0.87 -2.93 17.72
N LEU A 103 0.30 -2.48 17.26
CA LEU A 103 0.67 -1.10 17.03
C LEU A 103 1.23 -0.97 15.61
N SER A 104 1.54 0.24 15.17
CA SER A 104 2.21 0.51 13.89
C SER A 104 3.60 1.09 14.09
N HIS A 105 4.55 0.71 13.23
CA HIS A 105 5.88 1.29 13.15
C HIS A 105 6.13 1.82 11.74
N ILE A 106 6.60 3.05 11.63
CA ILE A 106 6.88 3.71 10.34
C ILE A 106 8.35 3.55 9.98
N ALA A 107 8.63 3.02 8.80
CA ALA A 107 9.96 2.89 8.21
C ALA A 107 10.11 3.91 7.06
N LEU A 108 11.18 4.70 7.07
CA LEU A 108 11.45 5.73 6.06
C LEU A 108 12.87 5.59 5.48
N ASN A 109 12.97 5.66 4.16
CA ASN A 109 14.22 5.98 3.50
C ASN A 109 14.56 7.46 3.76
N ALA A 110 15.78 7.72 4.21
CA ALA A 110 16.23 9.07 4.54
C ALA A 110 16.27 10.02 3.33
N GLY A 111 16.50 9.50 2.12
CA GLY A 111 16.68 10.32 0.91
C GLY A 111 15.52 11.28 0.66
N PRO A 112 14.27 10.78 0.49
CA PRO A 112 13.12 11.65 0.22
C PRO A 112 12.73 12.58 1.37
N VAL A 113 13.01 12.21 2.62
CA VAL A 113 12.67 13.05 3.80
C VAL A 113 13.79 14.00 4.22
N TYR A 114 14.96 13.94 3.57
CA TYR A 114 16.10 14.79 3.88
C TYR A 114 15.80 16.28 3.69
N ALA A 115 14.91 16.62 2.74
CA ALA A 115 14.48 17.98 2.45
C ALA A 115 13.94 18.73 3.68
N LEU A 116 13.47 18.02 4.72
CA LEU A 116 13.01 18.61 5.98
C LEU A 116 14.09 19.40 6.73
N ILE A 117 15.37 19.10 6.50
CA ILE A 117 16.50 19.75 7.19
C ILE A 117 17.39 20.60 6.29
N GLU A 118 17.02 20.77 5.03
CA GLU A 118 17.75 21.60 4.06
C GLU A 118 17.45 23.10 4.21
N GLY A 119 16.41 23.47 4.97
CA GLY A 119 16.09 24.88 5.26
C GLY A 119 15.76 25.65 3.99
N GLU A 120 16.40 26.81 3.78
CA GLU A 120 16.18 27.66 2.60
C GLU A 120 16.68 27.02 1.28
N ASP A 121 17.55 26.01 1.36
CA ASP A 121 18.08 25.30 0.20
C ASP A 121 17.11 24.20 -0.30
N ALA A 122 16.10 23.84 0.50
CA ALA A 122 15.12 22.82 0.14
C ALA A 122 14.31 23.28 -1.08
N LYS A 123 14.23 22.44 -2.12
CA LYS A 123 13.29 22.70 -3.20
C LYS A 123 11.87 22.54 -2.66
N PRO A 124 10.93 23.45 -2.99
CA PRO A 124 9.56 23.36 -2.50
C PRO A 124 8.87 22.03 -2.78
N ASP A 125 9.16 21.40 -3.92
CA ASP A 125 8.58 20.10 -4.29
C ASP A 125 9.19 18.93 -3.51
N ASP A 126 10.48 18.99 -3.18
CA ASP A 126 11.13 17.95 -2.35
C ASP A 126 10.61 18.02 -0.91
N LEU A 127 10.36 19.22 -0.39
CA LEU A 127 9.73 19.41 0.92
C LEU A 127 8.28 18.90 0.93
N ARG A 128 7.49 19.20 -0.12
CA ARG A 128 6.12 18.68 -0.26
C ARG A 128 6.10 17.16 -0.38
N LEU A 129 7.06 16.58 -1.09
CA LEU A 129 7.21 15.13 -1.19
C LEU A 129 7.50 14.52 0.19
N ALA A 130 8.45 15.08 0.93
CA ALA A 130 8.78 14.62 2.29
C ALA A 130 7.56 14.62 3.21
N VAL A 131 6.82 15.74 3.25
CA VAL A 131 5.59 15.87 4.04
C VAL A 131 4.51 14.90 3.55
N GLY A 132 4.34 14.76 2.24
CA GLY A 132 3.37 13.84 1.64
C GLY A 132 3.65 12.39 1.99
N ILE A 133 4.91 11.96 1.97
CA ILE A 133 5.33 10.61 2.39
C ILE A 133 5.00 10.38 3.87
N ILE A 134 5.39 11.31 4.75
CA ILE A 134 5.11 11.16 6.19
C ILE A 134 3.60 11.12 6.45
N ALA A 135 2.83 11.99 5.79
CA ALA A 135 1.38 11.99 5.90
C ALA A 135 0.75 10.67 5.42
N HIS A 136 1.23 10.13 4.29
CA HIS A 136 0.80 8.84 3.76
C HIS A 136 1.01 7.71 4.77
N GLU A 137 2.21 7.61 5.33
CA GLU A 137 2.51 6.60 6.35
C GLU A 137 1.72 6.79 7.65
N CYS A 138 1.49 8.03 8.07
CA CYS A 138 0.60 8.33 9.19
C CYS A 138 -0.85 7.89 8.89
N GLY A 139 -1.31 8.02 7.65
CA GLY A 139 -2.61 7.50 7.22
C GLY A 139 -2.71 5.98 7.39
N HIS A 140 -1.65 5.23 7.06
CA HIS A 140 -1.63 3.78 7.30
C HIS A 140 -1.74 3.42 8.78
N VAL A 141 -1.23 4.23 9.71
CA VAL A 141 -1.39 3.97 11.16
C VAL A 141 -2.87 3.95 11.54
N GLU A 142 -3.65 4.92 11.08
CA GLU A 142 -5.10 4.98 11.34
C GLU A 142 -5.83 3.81 10.66
N ILE A 143 -5.53 3.54 9.39
CA ILE A 143 -6.17 2.44 8.65
C ILE A 143 -5.83 1.09 9.28
N ASN A 144 -4.57 0.84 9.65
CA ASN A 144 -4.15 -0.38 10.34
C ASN A 144 -4.91 -0.57 11.65
N ALA A 145 -5.07 0.48 12.46
CA ALA A 145 -5.82 0.40 13.71
C ALA A 145 -7.28 0.00 13.48
N ARG A 146 -7.91 0.55 12.44
CA ARG A 146 -9.29 0.24 12.07
C ARG A 146 -9.42 -1.19 11.55
N MET A 147 -8.52 -1.61 10.67
CA MET A 147 -8.51 -2.95 10.07
C MET A 147 -8.28 -4.03 11.15
N GLU A 148 -7.33 -3.82 12.06
CA GLU A 148 -7.09 -4.70 13.21
C GLU A 148 -8.36 -4.88 14.07
N ALA A 149 -9.07 -3.79 14.34
CA ALA A 149 -10.27 -3.83 15.17
C ALA A 149 -11.44 -4.54 14.46
N LEU A 150 -11.68 -4.21 13.20
CA LEU A 150 -12.95 -4.48 12.51
C LEU A 150 -12.90 -5.61 11.47
N VAL A 151 -11.72 -6.01 11.00
CA VAL A 151 -11.56 -7.02 9.94
C VAL A 151 -10.74 -8.19 10.48
N PRO A 152 -11.37 -9.31 10.87
CA PRO A 152 -10.69 -10.45 11.51
C PRO A 152 -9.48 -10.99 10.73
N ASP A 153 -9.56 -11.00 9.40
CA ASP A 153 -8.51 -11.49 8.53
C ASP A 153 -7.31 -10.53 8.43
N ALA A 154 -7.50 -9.23 8.66
CA ALA A 154 -6.42 -8.24 8.68
C ALA A 154 -5.65 -8.21 10.00
N ARG A 155 -6.09 -8.96 11.01
CA ARG A 155 -5.45 -8.95 12.33
C ARG A 155 -4.04 -9.50 12.26
N LEU A 156 -3.12 -8.86 12.97
CA LEU A 156 -1.75 -9.33 13.03
C LEU A 156 -1.71 -10.77 13.58
N GLY A 157 -1.18 -11.70 12.78
CA GLY A 157 -1.09 -13.12 13.12
C GLY A 157 -2.38 -13.92 12.89
N SER A 158 -3.39 -13.35 12.23
CA SER A 158 -4.55 -14.09 11.75
C SER A 158 -4.12 -15.28 10.87
N LYS A 159 -4.90 -16.36 10.92
CA LYS A 159 -4.72 -17.53 10.05
C LYS A 159 -5.97 -17.71 9.21
N ILE A 160 -5.81 -17.52 7.90
CA ILE A 160 -6.87 -17.76 6.93
C ILE A 160 -6.68 -19.19 6.40
N ASP A 161 -7.49 -20.12 6.87
CA ASP A 161 -7.37 -21.56 6.55
C ASP A 161 -7.64 -21.86 5.06
N ASP A 162 -8.53 -21.09 4.44
CA ASP A 162 -8.82 -21.25 3.01
C ASP A 162 -7.77 -20.53 2.16
N PHE A 163 -7.00 -21.31 1.39
CA PHE A 163 -5.87 -20.79 0.61
C PHE A 163 -6.26 -19.74 -0.44
N GLU A 164 -7.35 -19.94 -1.17
CA GLU A 164 -7.80 -18.94 -2.15
C GLU A 164 -8.13 -17.63 -1.42
N ARG A 165 -8.89 -17.71 -0.32
CA ARG A 165 -9.16 -16.53 0.50
C ARG A 165 -7.89 -15.88 1.02
N ALA A 166 -6.91 -16.66 1.50
CA ALA A 166 -5.66 -16.14 2.04
C ALA A 166 -4.85 -15.35 0.99
N VAL A 167 -4.87 -15.78 -0.27
CA VAL A 167 -4.22 -15.08 -1.38
C VAL A 167 -5.02 -13.84 -1.78
N LEU A 168 -6.33 -13.99 -2.01
CA LEU A 168 -7.18 -12.91 -2.51
C LEU A 168 -7.42 -11.81 -1.49
N PHE A 169 -7.43 -12.14 -0.20
CA PHE A 169 -7.55 -11.17 0.88
C PHE A 169 -6.39 -10.17 0.88
N GLN A 170 -5.14 -10.62 0.64
CA GLN A 170 -3.98 -9.71 0.57
C GLN A 170 -4.14 -8.65 -0.53
N ILE A 171 -4.81 -9.00 -1.63
CA ILE A 171 -5.08 -8.07 -2.74
C ILE A 171 -6.22 -7.13 -2.38
N ALA A 172 -7.28 -7.66 -1.76
CA ALA A 172 -8.39 -6.85 -1.29
C ALA A 172 -7.95 -5.81 -0.25
N ASP A 173 -7.12 -6.25 0.69
CA ASP A 173 -6.55 -5.44 1.76
C ASP A 173 -5.68 -4.32 1.20
N ILE A 174 -4.71 -4.62 0.33
CA ILE A 174 -3.84 -3.58 -0.24
C ILE A 174 -4.61 -2.60 -1.14
N VAL A 175 -5.61 -3.06 -1.91
CA VAL A 175 -6.43 -2.16 -2.73
C VAL A 175 -7.21 -1.18 -1.84
N TRP A 176 -7.82 -1.70 -0.78
CA TRP A 176 -8.56 -0.88 0.16
C TRP A 176 -7.66 0.11 0.90
N ASP A 177 -6.58 -0.39 1.47
CA ASP A 177 -5.64 0.37 2.29
C ASP A 177 -5.08 1.56 1.50
N GLU A 178 -4.56 1.34 0.29
CA GLU A 178 -4.00 2.41 -0.52
C GLU A 178 -5.09 3.41 -0.97
N TYR A 179 -6.28 2.95 -1.35
CA TYR A 179 -7.39 3.84 -1.67
C TYR A 179 -7.75 4.73 -0.46
N ALA A 180 -7.93 4.13 0.70
CA ALA A 180 -8.35 4.81 1.91
C ALA A 180 -7.29 5.82 2.39
N VAL A 181 -6.03 5.41 2.43
CA VAL A 181 -4.91 6.29 2.82
C VAL A 181 -4.77 7.46 1.85
N CYS A 182 -4.88 7.21 0.55
CA CYS A 182 -4.77 8.29 -0.45
C CYS A 182 -5.91 9.30 -0.34
N ARG A 183 -7.12 8.81 -0.06
CA ARG A 183 -8.27 9.67 0.18
C ARG A 183 -8.12 10.47 1.47
N LEU A 184 -7.60 9.86 2.51
CA LEU A 184 -7.38 10.47 3.83
C LEU A 184 -6.30 11.56 3.79
N THR A 185 -5.21 11.33 3.07
CA THR A 185 -3.98 12.13 3.16
C THR A 185 -3.86 13.21 2.08
N HIS A 186 -4.78 13.24 1.11
CA HIS A 186 -4.77 14.15 -0.04
C HIS A 186 -4.46 15.62 0.30
N ARG A 187 -5.05 16.17 1.39
CA ARG A 187 -4.86 17.58 1.77
C ARG A 187 -3.42 17.95 2.14
N LEU A 188 -2.64 16.96 2.57
CA LEU A 188 -1.23 17.09 2.94
C LEU A 188 -0.28 16.68 1.80
N SER A 189 -0.82 16.12 0.71
CA SER A 189 -0.05 15.62 -0.44
C SER A 189 -0.61 16.16 -1.77
N PRO A 190 -0.46 17.47 -2.05
CA PRO A 190 -1.17 18.15 -3.15
C PRO A 190 -0.78 17.68 -4.56
N ARG A 191 0.35 16.97 -4.73
CA ARG A 191 0.82 16.43 -6.04
C ARG A 191 0.60 14.93 -6.20
N GLN A 192 0.01 14.29 -5.21
CA GLN A 192 -0.16 12.85 -5.16
C GLN A 192 -0.88 12.29 -6.38
N ASN A 193 -1.95 12.94 -6.85
CA ASN A 193 -2.72 12.45 -7.99
C ASN A 193 -1.90 12.49 -9.29
N GLU A 194 -1.12 13.54 -9.51
CA GLU A 194 -0.22 13.64 -10.67
C GLU A 194 0.82 12.51 -10.65
N GLN A 195 1.46 12.31 -9.50
CA GLN A 195 2.50 11.28 -9.32
C GLN A 195 1.96 9.86 -9.50
N HIS A 196 0.77 9.58 -8.97
CA HIS A 196 0.12 8.27 -9.11
C HIS A 196 -0.34 8.03 -10.54
N ALA A 197 -0.84 9.07 -11.22
CA ALA A 197 -1.18 8.99 -12.64
C ALA A 197 0.06 8.71 -13.51
N GLU A 198 1.17 9.40 -13.28
CA GLU A 198 2.45 9.14 -13.95
C GLU A 198 2.95 7.70 -13.72
N THR A 199 2.81 7.21 -12.49
CA THR A 199 3.17 5.83 -12.13
C THR A 199 2.30 4.81 -12.88
N ILE A 200 0.99 5.05 -13.00
CA ILE A 200 0.09 4.21 -13.82
C ILE A 200 0.54 4.17 -15.29
N VAL A 201 0.79 5.35 -15.87
CA VAL A 201 1.22 5.47 -17.28
C VAL A 201 2.51 4.69 -17.54
N THR A 202 3.40 4.63 -16.55
CA THR A 202 4.71 3.97 -16.67
C THR A 202 4.63 2.47 -16.39
N ALA A 203 3.93 2.05 -15.34
CA ALA A 203 4.04 0.70 -14.79
C ALA A 203 2.94 -0.28 -15.24
N VAL A 204 1.76 0.22 -15.61
CA VAL A 204 0.64 -0.62 -16.07
C VAL A 204 0.93 -1.25 -17.43
N PRO A 205 1.45 -0.53 -18.44
CA PRO A 205 1.78 -1.14 -19.72
C PRO A 205 2.70 -2.37 -19.58
N GLY A 206 2.32 -3.45 -20.25
CA GLY A 206 3.07 -4.71 -20.22
C GLY A 206 2.79 -5.61 -19.01
N ALA A 207 1.97 -5.20 -18.04
CA ALA A 207 1.62 -6.02 -16.88
C ALA A 207 1.06 -7.40 -17.30
N ARG A 208 0.14 -7.45 -18.28
CA ARG A 208 -0.35 -8.75 -18.78
C ARG A 208 0.72 -9.55 -19.49
N ALA A 209 1.64 -8.90 -20.21
CA ALA A 209 2.72 -9.60 -20.90
C ALA A 209 3.70 -10.25 -19.90
N ARG A 210 4.03 -9.55 -18.80
CA ARG A 210 4.85 -10.08 -17.70
C ARG A 210 4.15 -11.21 -16.97
N ALA A 211 2.86 -11.06 -16.64
CA ALA A 211 2.05 -12.15 -16.08
C ALA A 211 2.02 -13.40 -16.98
N ASN A 212 1.80 -13.22 -18.29
CA ASN A 212 1.81 -14.32 -19.26
C ASN A 212 3.17 -15.01 -19.35
N ALA A 213 4.28 -14.28 -19.18
CA ALA A 213 5.62 -14.87 -19.15
C ALA A 213 5.81 -15.76 -17.92
N ALA A 214 5.36 -15.33 -16.74
CA ALA A 214 5.36 -16.16 -15.53
C ALA A 214 4.46 -17.39 -15.68
N ILE A 215 3.29 -17.26 -16.33
CA ILE A 215 2.40 -18.38 -16.63
C ILE A 215 3.05 -19.38 -17.61
N ARG A 216 3.80 -18.91 -18.61
CA ARG A 216 4.59 -19.79 -19.48
C ARG A 216 5.66 -20.54 -18.69
N ALA A 217 6.38 -19.86 -17.79
CA ALA A 217 7.37 -20.49 -16.92
C ALA A 217 6.76 -21.57 -16.00
N PHE A 218 5.54 -21.34 -15.49
CA PHE A 218 4.79 -22.31 -14.69
C PHE A 218 4.60 -23.65 -15.39
N ARG A 219 4.47 -23.67 -16.72
CA ARG A 219 4.33 -24.93 -17.48
C ARG A 219 5.57 -25.80 -17.47
N HIS A 220 6.73 -25.22 -17.13
CA HIS A 220 7.97 -25.97 -16.96
C HIS A 220 8.17 -26.47 -15.54
N HIS A 221 7.86 -25.66 -14.53
CA HIS A 221 8.16 -26.00 -13.13
C HIS A 221 6.97 -26.52 -12.31
N GLY A 222 5.72 -26.26 -12.73
CA GLY A 222 4.49 -26.78 -12.12
C GLY A 222 4.27 -26.42 -10.65
N ASN A 223 4.78 -25.25 -10.20
CA ASN A 223 4.72 -24.84 -8.80
C ASN A 223 3.62 -23.79 -8.60
N ASP A 224 2.52 -24.22 -7.98
CA ASP A 224 1.31 -23.42 -7.75
C ASP A 224 1.60 -22.14 -6.93
N TYR A 225 2.38 -22.25 -5.85
CA TYR A 225 2.74 -21.08 -5.03
C TYR A 225 3.59 -20.07 -5.78
N ARG A 226 4.51 -20.57 -6.61
CA ARG A 226 5.42 -19.72 -7.38
C ARG A 226 4.67 -18.92 -8.46
N VAL A 227 3.76 -19.55 -9.19
CA VAL A 227 2.99 -18.84 -10.23
C VAL A 227 2.04 -17.79 -9.64
N ILE A 228 1.47 -18.06 -8.46
CA ILE A 228 0.66 -17.05 -7.75
C ILE A 228 1.52 -15.84 -7.38
N GLY A 229 2.72 -16.06 -6.84
CA GLY A 229 3.63 -14.97 -6.49
C GLY A 229 4.11 -14.19 -7.73
N GLU A 230 4.55 -14.87 -8.78
CA GLU A 230 5.13 -14.24 -9.97
C GLU A 230 4.06 -13.59 -10.87
N ALA A 231 3.07 -14.36 -11.31
CA ALA A 231 2.03 -13.85 -12.21
C ALA A 231 0.97 -13.03 -11.46
N GLY A 232 0.61 -13.42 -10.23
CA GLY A 232 -0.38 -12.69 -9.44
C GLY A 232 0.07 -11.27 -9.07
N ALA A 233 1.36 -11.07 -8.77
CA ALA A 233 1.91 -9.73 -8.53
C ALA A 233 1.70 -8.82 -9.76
N GLU A 234 2.02 -9.31 -10.95
CA GLU A 234 1.85 -8.55 -12.20
C GLU A 234 0.37 -8.30 -12.54
N LEU A 235 -0.52 -9.25 -12.24
CA LEU A 235 -1.96 -9.10 -12.47
C LEU A 235 -2.61 -8.10 -11.51
N CYS A 236 -2.09 -7.96 -10.29
CA CYS A 236 -2.70 -7.12 -9.25
C CYS A 236 -2.06 -5.75 -9.13
N GLN A 237 -0.83 -5.57 -9.62
CA GLN A 237 -0.15 -4.28 -9.60
C GLN A 237 -1.00 -3.15 -10.22
N PRO A 238 -1.67 -3.32 -11.37
CA PRO A 238 -2.54 -2.28 -11.92
C PRO A 238 -3.71 -1.89 -11.01
N LEU A 239 -4.28 -2.84 -10.27
CA LEU A 239 -5.35 -2.57 -9.31
C LEU A 239 -4.84 -1.74 -8.13
N LYS A 240 -3.67 -2.10 -7.59
CA LYS A 240 -3.00 -1.33 -6.54
C LYS A 240 -2.71 0.10 -6.99
N LEU A 241 -2.10 0.27 -8.17
CA LEU A 241 -1.77 1.59 -8.73
C LEU A 241 -3.01 2.44 -8.99
N ALA A 242 -4.09 1.83 -9.49
CA ALA A 242 -5.37 2.51 -9.65
C ALA A 242 -5.97 2.93 -8.30
N ALA A 243 -5.88 2.10 -7.26
CA ALA A 243 -6.39 2.42 -5.92
C ALA A 243 -5.76 3.70 -5.35
N TYR A 244 -4.43 3.85 -5.47
CA TYR A 244 -3.71 5.07 -5.07
C TYR A 244 -4.30 6.33 -5.71
N LEU A 245 -4.45 6.32 -7.03
CA LEU A 245 -4.95 7.47 -7.77
C LEU A 245 -6.43 7.74 -7.45
N LEU A 246 -7.27 6.71 -7.44
CA LEU A 246 -8.70 6.82 -7.21
C LEU A 246 -9.04 7.42 -5.83
N GLY A 247 -8.31 7.01 -4.79
CA GLY A 247 -8.52 7.57 -3.44
C GLY A 247 -8.28 9.08 -3.40
N GLY A 248 -7.17 9.52 -3.98
CA GLY A 248 -6.83 10.94 -4.06
C GLY A 248 -7.73 11.73 -5.03
N MET A 249 -8.24 11.11 -6.10
CA MET A 249 -9.24 11.71 -6.99
C MET A 249 -10.56 11.98 -6.25
N ASP A 250 -11.08 10.99 -5.51
CA ASP A 250 -12.33 11.16 -4.76
C ASP A 250 -12.20 12.23 -3.67
N ALA A 251 -11.04 12.34 -3.02
CA ALA A 251 -10.76 13.41 -2.06
C ALA A 251 -10.72 14.80 -2.72
N ALA A 252 -10.23 14.87 -3.95
CA ALA A 252 -10.10 16.11 -4.72
C ALA A 252 -11.37 16.48 -5.51
N GLY A 253 -12.37 15.59 -5.58
CA GLY A 253 -13.53 15.76 -6.45
C GLY A 253 -13.19 15.66 -7.94
N LEU A 254 -12.15 14.90 -8.29
CA LEU A 254 -11.68 14.69 -9.67
C LEU A 254 -12.22 13.38 -10.26
N SER A 255 -12.06 13.20 -11.56
CA SER A 255 -12.47 11.99 -12.29
C SER A 255 -11.45 11.60 -13.36
N TRP A 256 -11.70 10.49 -14.08
CA TRP A 256 -10.80 10.03 -15.14
C TRP A 256 -10.64 11.05 -16.28
N THR A 257 -11.53 12.04 -16.40
CA THR A 257 -11.36 13.15 -17.36
C THR A 257 -10.17 14.03 -17.05
N ASP A 258 -9.73 14.07 -15.79
CA ASP A 258 -8.59 14.85 -15.32
C ASP A 258 -7.26 14.11 -15.52
N PHE A 259 -7.30 12.78 -15.73
CA PHE A 259 -6.13 11.93 -15.94
C PHE A 259 -6.32 10.97 -17.15
N PRO A 260 -6.53 11.49 -18.37
CA PRO A 260 -6.89 10.68 -19.52
C PRO A 260 -5.79 9.70 -19.94
N GLU A 261 -4.50 10.04 -19.77
CA GLU A 261 -3.38 9.15 -20.08
C GLU A 261 -3.34 7.93 -19.14
N ALA A 262 -3.56 8.15 -17.85
CA ALA A 262 -3.65 7.07 -16.87
C ALA A 262 -4.85 6.16 -17.17
N ARG A 263 -5.99 6.75 -17.53
CA ARG A 263 -7.16 5.97 -17.97
C ARG A 263 -6.85 5.13 -19.21
N ALA A 264 -6.20 5.71 -20.22
CA ALA A 264 -5.83 5.01 -21.44
C ALA A 264 -4.87 3.83 -21.17
N ALA A 265 -3.92 3.98 -20.24
CA ALA A 265 -3.04 2.90 -19.83
C ALA A 265 -3.82 1.71 -19.23
N ILE A 266 -4.75 1.98 -18.31
CA ILE A 266 -5.65 0.98 -17.71
C ILE A 266 -6.52 0.28 -18.77
N GLU A 267 -7.06 1.03 -19.73
CA GLU A 267 -7.87 0.51 -20.82
C GLU A 267 -7.08 -0.38 -21.78
N SER A 268 -5.84 0.02 -22.11
CA SER A 268 -4.97 -0.71 -23.04
C SER A 268 -4.62 -2.12 -22.56
N GLU A 269 -4.55 -2.31 -21.25
CA GLU A 269 -4.30 -3.60 -20.60
C GLU A 269 -5.61 -4.32 -20.20
N GLY A 270 -6.78 -3.79 -20.58
CA GLY A 270 -8.08 -4.41 -20.33
C GLY A 270 -8.52 -4.43 -18.87
N TYR A 271 -8.01 -3.53 -18.03
CA TYR A 271 -8.39 -3.44 -16.62
C TYR A 271 -9.57 -2.52 -16.35
N ALA A 272 -10.01 -1.72 -17.33
CA ALA A 272 -11.06 -0.71 -17.14
C ALA A 272 -12.33 -1.23 -16.44
N PRO A 273 -12.97 -2.33 -16.86
CA PRO A 273 -14.17 -2.83 -16.17
C PRO A 273 -13.92 -3.26 -14.72
N LEU A 274 -12.73 -3.81 -14.43
CA LEU A 274 -12.34 -4.21 -13.07
C LEU A 274 -12.09 -2.97 -12.20
N VAL A 275 -11.35 -1.99 -12.72
CA VAL A 275 -11.03 -0.75 -12.02
C VAL A 275 -12.28 0.08 -11.74
N ASP A 276 -13.22 0.16 -12.68
CA ASP A 276 -14.47 0.91 -12.48
C ASP A 276 -15.35 0.26 -11.38
N ARG A 277 -15.42 -1.08 -11.35
CA ARG A 277 -16.10 -1.83 -10.27
C ARG A 277 -15.39 -1.66 -8.94
N MET A 278 -14.06 -1.76 -8.94
CA MET A 278 -13.21 -1.59 -7.77
C MET A 278 -13.39 -0.19 -7.17
N HIS A 279 -13.41 0.86 -8.00
CA HIS A 279 -13.64 2.24 -7.57
C HIS A 279 -14.99 2.39 -6.86
N ALA A 280 -16.06 1.88 -7.45
CA ALA A 280 -17.38 1.92 -6.84
C ALA A 280 -17.44 1.18 -5.49
N ILE A 281 -16.78 0.02 -5.39
CA ILE A 281 -16.68 -0.74 -4.14
C ILE A 281 -15.90 0.05 -3.08
N CYS A 282 -14.75 0.61 -3.44
CA CYS A 282 -13.93 1.40 -2.52
C CYS A 282 -14.67 2.65 -2.01
N GLY A 283 -15.40 3.34 -2.90
CA GLY A 283 -16.25 4.48 -2.53
C GLY A 283 -17.35 4.08 -1.53
N ALA A 284 -18.05 2.97 -1.79
CA ALA A 284 -19.08 2.47 -0.88
C ALA A 284 -18.49 2.02 0.47
N LEU A 285 -17.33 1.35 0.44
CA LEU A 285 -16.60 0.95 1.65
C LEU A 285 -16.24 2.17 2.49
N TRP A 286 -15.77 3.26 1.87
CA TRP A 286 -15.45 4.53 2.53
C TRP A 286 -16.66 5.17 3.19
N ASP A 287 -17.78 5.25 2.48
CA ASP A 287 -18.99 5.89 2.99
C ASP A 287 -19.64 5.10 4.14
N ASP A 288 -19.38 3.78 4.24
CA ASP A 288 -19.98 2.88 5.23
C ASP A 288 -19.03 2.45 6.36
N GLN A 289 -17.80 3.00 6.45
CA GLN A 289 -16.76 2.57 7.41
C GLN A 289 -17.26 2.55 8.88
N ASP A 290 -18.07 3.53 9.29
CA ASP A 290 -18.61 3.63 10.65
C ASP A 290 -19.62 2.52 11.00
N LYS A 291 -20.11 1.78 10.00
CA LYS A 291 -21.09 0.69 10.14
C LYS A 291 -20.44 -0.69 10.14
N TRP A 292 -19.12 -0.74 9.99
CA TRP A 292 -18.38 -2.00 9.96
C TRP A 292 -18.43 -2.70 11.30
N SER A 293 -18.40 -4.02 11.26
CA SER A 293 -18.41 -4.85 12.44
C SER A 293 -17.67 -6.16 12.19
N PRO A 294 -16.98 -6.74 13.20
CA PRO A 294 -16.17 -7.95 13.01
C PRO A 294 -16.92 -9.19 12.53
N ASP A 295 -18.26 -9.21 12.62
CA ASP A 295 -19.12 -10.29 12.14
C ASP A 295 -19.45 -10.22 10.64
N LYS A 296 -19.06 -9.13 9.96
CA LYS A 296 -19.31 -8.92 8.53
C LYS A 296 -18.02 -9.00 7.73
N ASP A 297 -18.06 -9.73 6.63
CA ASP A 297 -16.97 -9.79 5.66
C ASP A 297 -17.02 -8.59 4.71
N VAL A 298 -16.63 -7.41 5.23
CA VAL A 298 -16.73 -6.14 4.50
C VAL A 298 -15.85 -6.10 3.24
N LEU A 299 -14.72 -6.81 3.22
CA LEU A 299 -13.82 -6.85 2.07
C LEU A 299 -14.18 -7.93 1.03
N ALA A 300 -15.22 -8.74 1.25
CA ALA A 300 -15.65 -9.76 0.28
C ALA A 300 -15.81 -9.24 -1.16
N PRO A 301 -16.38 -8.04 -1.41
CA PRO A 301 -16.48 -7.52 -2.78
C PRO A 301 -15.13 -7.24 -3.43
N LEU A 302 -14.10 -6.83 -2.67
CA LEU A 302 -12.75 -6.64 -3.19
C LEU A 302 -11.99 -7.96 -3.39
N ILE A 303 -12.29 -8.98 -2.57
CA ILE A 303 -11.82 -10.36 -2.81
C ILE A 303 -12.32 -10.85 -4.17
N ASP A 304 -13.57 -10.54 -4.52
CA ASP A 304 -14.13 -10.88 -5.84
C ASP A 304 -13.42 -10.15 -6.98
N ILE A 305 -13.01 -8.88 -6.80
CA ILE A 305 -12.18 -8.16 -7.78
C ILE A 305 -10.85 -8.87 -7.98
N GLY A 306 -10.16 -9.26 -6.90
CA GLY A 306 -8.93 -10.03 -6.97
C GLY A 306 -9.13 -11.35 -7.73
N ARG A 307 -10.22 -12.08 -7.44
CA ARG A 307 -10.54 -13.34 -8.13
C ARG A 307 -10.74 -13.14 -9.63
N ASP A 308 -11.48 -12.10 -10.00
CA ASP A 308 -11.75 -11.78 -11.39
C ASP A 308 -10.46 -11.36 -12.12
N ALA A 309 -9.57 -10.59 -11.47
CA ALA A 309 -8.24 -10.26 -12.02
C ALA A 309 -7.39 -11.52 -12.30
N PHE A 310 -7.35 -12.46 -11.36
CA PHE A 310 -6.65 -13.74 -11.56
C PHE A 310 -7.27 -14.53 -12.72
N ARG A 311 -8.61 -14.67 -12.73
CA ARG A 311 -9.33 -15.41 -13.76
C ARG A 311 -9.10 -14.81 -15.15
N ASP A 312 -9.23 -13.49 -15.28
CA ASP A 312 -9.01 -12.75 -16.52
C ASP A 312 -7.54 -12.79 -16.96
N GLY A 313 -6.62 -12.99 -16.02
CA GLY A 313 -5.20 -13.25 -16.26
C GLY A 313 -4.85 -14.69 -16.61
N GLY A 314 -5.82 -15.61 -16.57
CA GLY A 314 -5.61 -17.03 -16.89
C GLY A 314 -5.19 -17.91 -15.71
N ILE A 315 -5.45 -17.48 -14.48
CA ILE A 315 -5.20 -18.25 -13.25
C ILE A 315 -6.53 -18.53 -12.56
N VAL A 316 -6.84 -19.82 -12.34
CA VAL A 316 -8.07 -20.24 -11.68
C VAL A 316 -7.72 -21.11 -10.47
N PHE A 317 -8.18 -20.69 -9.29
CA PHE A 317 -8.10 -21.50 -8.08
C PHE A 317 -9.12 -22.63 -8.16
N VAL A 318 -8.68 -23.87 -7.94
CA VAL A 318 -9.55 -25.05 -7.93
C VAL A 318 -9.22 -25.95 -6.75
N LYS A 319 -10.23 -26.58 -6.14
CA LYS A 319 -10.02 -27.68 -5.20
C LYS A 319 -9.99 -28.99 -5.97
N ASP A 320 -9.01 -29.83 -5.67
CA ASP A 320 -8.97 -31.20 -6.16
C ASP A 320 -10.01 -32.09 -5.43
N PRO A 321 -10.23 -33.34 -5.87
CA PRO A 321 -11.21 -34.23 -5.23
C PRO A 321 -10.94 -34.54 -3.76
N PHE A 322 -9.72 -34.28 -3.26
CA PHE A 322 -9.34 -34.46 -1.86
C PHE A 322 -9.45 -33.16 -1.05
N GLY A 323 -9.90 -32.07 -1.67
CA GLY A 323 -10.07 -30.77 -1.05
C GLY A 323 -8.80 -29.92 -1.02
N ALA A 324 -7.70 -30.37 -1.64
CA ALA A 324 -6.47 -29.59 -1.70
C ALA A 324 -6.55 -28.55 -2.82
N TRP A 325 -6.08 -27.33 -2.54
CA TRP A 325 -6.05 -26.25 -3.51
C TRP A 325 -4.96 -26.46 -4.58
N ARG A 326 -5.32 -26.19 -5.83
CA ARG A 326 -4.45 -26.25 -7.02
C ARG A 326 -4.70 -25.06 -7.92
N ILE A 327 -3.71 -24.74 -8.74
CA ILE A 327 -3.83 -23.72 -9.78
C ILE A 327 -4.11 -24.38 -11.12
N HIS A 328 -5.23 -23.99 -11.73
CA HIS A 328 -5.57 -24.34 -13.10
C HIS A 328 -5.27 -23.16 -14.03
N VAL A 329 -4.41 -23.40 -15.02
CA VAL A 329 -4.07 -22.44 -16.08
C VAL A 329 -4.67 -22.94 -17.39
N PRO A 330 -5.71 -22.28 -17.94
CA PRO A 330 -6.28 -22.63 -19.24
C PRO A 330 -5.24 -22.53 -20.37
N LEU A 331 -5.31 -23.43 -21.34
CA LEU A 331 -4.46 -23.37 -22.53
C LEU A 331 -4.95 -22.24 -23.45
N THR A 332 -4.21 -21.14 -23.49
CA THR A 332 -4.44 -20.02 -24.42
C THR A 332 -3.22 -19.78 -25.31
N PRO A 333 -3.36 -19.28 -26.55
CA PRO A 333 -2.22 -18.99 -27.42
C PRO A 333 -1.15 -18.11 -26.77
N GLN A 334 -1.56 -17.17 -25.91
CA GLN A 334 -0.67 -16.22 -25.22
C GLN A 334 0.14 -16.86 -24.08
N THR A 335 -0.29 -18.03 -23.59
CA THR A 335 0.30 -18.69 -22.41
C THR A 335 0.98 -20.01 -22.75
N MET A 336 0.95 -20.48 -24.00
CA MET A 336 1.70 -21.67 -24.44
C MET A 336 3.20 -21.36 -24.58
N PRO A 337 4.11 -22.31 -24.28
CA PRO A 337 5.51 -22.19 -24.65
C PRO A 337 5.65 -22.16 -26.18
N GLU A 338 6.64 -21.42 -26.68
CA GLU A 338 7.06 -21.47 -28.09
C GLU A 338 7.69 -22.81 -28.47
#